data_AF-A0AAV2Q9Q6-F1
#
_entry.id   AF-A0AAV2Q9Q6-F1
#
_cell.length_a   1.000
_cell.length_b   1.000
_cell.length_c   1.000
_cell.angle_alpha   90.00
_cell.angle_beta   90.00
_cell.angle_gamma   90.00
#
_symmetry.space_group_name_H-M   'P 1'
#
loop_
_entity.id
_entity.type
_entity.pdbx_description
1 polymer ?
#
loop_
_entity_poly.entity_id
_entity_poly.type
_entity_poly.pdbx_seq_one_letter_code
_entity_poly.pdbx_strand_id
1 'polypeptide(L)'
;MGDAPTERKDWRKSNKNWTTRCGRQAAQIKKQLQVQTGNNFVKKQIVLPTPGIWGLFLSEAHIKNAADPDNVKIVAVDLQAMAPLPGVVQIQGDITKPTTAHSIINHFEGNKAQLVVCDGAPDVTGLHDLDEYIQAQLLLAALNITTHVLTTGGTFVAKIFRGKDVTLLYAQLKLFFKYVSVAKPRSSRNSSLESFVVCREYQPPQGYIPTMVNPLLDLSYEASWQELEGINRVIVPFIACGDLSAYDSDKTYPLQIDGSSEYEYRPPCQAPISPPYSEALAMKRQQSQSSGKPSPILCPGQISFDGGTWNTMQRYPERRQSLKSPP
;
A
#
# COMPACT_ATOMS: atom_id res chain seq x y z
N MET A 1 -21.16 -21.43 27.32
CA MET A 1 -20.00 -20.75 26.69
C MET A 1 -19.84 -21.37 25.33
N GLY A 2 -20.29 -20.68 24.29
CA GLY A 2 -20.17 -21.16 22.92
C GLY A 2 -18.80 -20.81 22.37
N ASP A 3 -18.02 -21.82 21.98
CA ASP A 3 -16.79 -21.63 21.24
C ASP A 3 -17.11 -21.02 19.88
N ALA A 4 -16.55 -19.84 19.60
CA ALA A 4 -16.61 -19.25 18.28
C ALA A 4 -15.82 -20.15 17.30
N PRO A 5 -16.40 -20.53 16.15
CA PRO A 5 -15.70 -21.37 15.19
C PRO A 5 -14.54 -20.58 14.58
N THR A 6 -13.32 -21.01 14.84
CA THR A 6 -12.14 -20.51 14.11
C THR A 6 -12.23 -21.08 12.70
N GLU A 7 -12.84 -20.33 11.77
CA GLU A 7 -12.83 -20.68 10.35
C GLU A 7 -11.38 -20.77 9.87
N ARG A 8 -10.84 -21.99 9.78
CA ARG A 8 -9.57 -22.26 9.09
C ARG A 8 -9.77 -21.84 7.63
N LYS A 9 -9.05 -20.83 7.15
CA LYS A 9 -9.03 -20.41 5.74
C LYS A 9 -8.54 -21.58 4.87
N ASP A 10 -9.47 -22.40 4.38
CA ASP A 10 -9.19 -23.57 3.55
C ASP A 10 -8.95 -23.15 2.09
N TRP A 11 -7.75 -22.63 1.83
CA TRP A 11 -7.31 -22.17 0.51
C TRP A 11 -7.25 -23.31 -0.54
N ARG A 12 -7.30 -24.58 -0.13
CA ARG A 12 -7.19 -25.76 -1.02
C ARG A 12 -8.37 -25.90 -1.97
N LYS A 13 -9.56 -25.43 -1.58
CA LYS A 13 -10.79 -25.58 -2.38
C LYS A 13 -10.79 -24.77 -3.69
N SER A 14 -9.87 -23.81 -3.85
CA SER A 14 -9.81 -22.92 -5.03
C SER A 14 -8.66 -23.24 -6.02
N ASN A 15 -7.98 -24.40 -5.90
CA ASN A 15 -6.57 -24.49 -6.29
C ASN A 15 -6.16 -25.41 -7.45
N LYS A 16 -7.03 -25.76 -8.39
CA LYS A 16 -6.52 -26.42 -9.62
C LYS A 16 -6.00 -25.45 -10.69
N ASN A 17 -6.40 -24.17 -10.67
CA ASN A 17 -6.09 -23.20 -11.74
C ASN A 17 -5.68 -21.79 -11.24
N TRP A 18 -5.22 -21.63 -9.99
CA TRP A 18 -4.96 -20.30 -9.39
C TRP A 18 -6.16 -19.36 -9.49
N THR A 19 -7.37 -19.85 -9.19
CA THR A 19 -8.61 -19.07 -9.44
C THR A 19 -8.81 -17.96 -8.42
N THR A 20 -8.06 -17.98 -7.31
CA THR A 20 -8.05 -16.91 -6.31
C THR A 20 -7.33 -15.67 -6.82
N ARG A 21 -7.70 -14.49 -6.30
CA ARG A 21 -7.03 -13.22 -6.61
C ARG A 21 -5.53 -13.31 -6.26
N CYS A 22 -5.21 -13.74 -5.04
CA CYS A 22 -3.83 -13.86 -4.57
C CYS A 22 -3.00 -14.84 -5.42
N GLY A 23 -3.60 -15.97 -5.85
CA GLY A 23 -2.94 -16.92 -6.75
C GLY A 23 -2.60 -16.30 -8.12
N ARG A 24 -3.52 -15.52 -8.70
CA ARG A 24 -3.26 -14.78 -9.95
C ARG A 24 -2.19 -13.71 -9.79
N GLN A 25 -2.16 -13.02 -8.65
CA GLN A 25 -1.12 -12.03 -8.35
C GLN A 25 0.26 -12.70 -8.28
N ALA A 26 0.36 -13.82 -7.56
CA ALA A 26 1.59 -14.61 -7.46
C ALA A 26 2.10 -15.08 -8.83
N ALA A 27 1.22 -15.60 -9.67
CA ALA A 27 1.56 -16.02 -11.03
C ALA A 27 2.07 -14.87 -11.91
N GLN A 28 1.42 -13.69 -11.85
CA GLN A 28 1.80 -12.51 -12.61
C GLN A 28 3.15 -11.95 -12.16
N ILE A 29 3.37 -11.88 -10.84
CA ILE A 29 4.62 -11.42 -10.25
C ILE A 29 5.75 -12.38 -10.57
N LYS A 30 5.54 -13.70 -10.47
CA LYS A 30 6.54 -14.69 -10.88
C LYS A 30 6.96 -14.50 -12.34
N LYS A 31 6.00 -14.32 -13.25
CA LYS A 31 6.32 -14.08 -14.65
C LYS A 31 7.17 -12.82 -14.83
N GLN A 32 6.86 -11.76 -14.09
CA GLN A 32 7.65 -10.52 -14.11
C GLN A 32 9.05 -10.73 -13.53
N LEU A 33 9.19 -11.48 -12.43
CA LEU A 33 10.48 -11.85 -11.85
C LEU A 33 11.31 -12.67 -12.83
N GLN A 34 10.74 -13.70 -13.46
CA GLN A 34 11.43 -14.54 -14.44
C GLN A 34 11.98 -13.74 -15.63
N VAL A 35 11.20 -12.77 -16.12
CA VAL A 35 11.63 -11.82 -17.16
C VAL A 35 12.80 -10.96 -16.66
N GLN A 36 12.82 -10.59 -15.39
CA GLN A 36 13.81 -9.68 -14.81
C GLN A 36 15.08 -10.36 -14.27
N THR A 37 15.03 -11.64 -13.89
CA THR A 37 16.14 -12.39 -13.28
C THR A 37 16.72 -13.48 -14.18
N GLY A 38 16.15 -13.67 -15.37
CA GLY A 38 16.67 -14.61 -16.37
C GLY A 38 16.64 -16.05 -15.85
N ASN A 39 15.44 -16.62 -15.68
CA ASN A 39 15.18 -18.05 -15.39
C ASN A 39 16.04 -18.78 -14.33
N ASN A 40 16.81 -18.06 -13.51
CA ASN A 40 17.62 -18.65 -12.46
C ASN A 40 16.71 -19.30 -11.42
N PHE A 41 16.86 -20.62 -11.27
CA PHE A 41 16.00 -21.41 -10.40
C PHE A 41 16.30 -21.11 -8.94
N VAL A 42 15.28 -20.66 -8.22
CA VAL A 42 15.41 -20.25 -6.82
C VAL A 42 15.19 -21.48 -5.93
N LYS A 43 16.25 -21.91 -5.24
CA LYS A 43 16.26 -23.11 -4.42
C LYS A 43 15.78 -22.86 -2.99
N LYS A 44 16.06 -21.69 -2.42
CA LYS A 44 15.77 -21.37 -1.01
C LYS A 44 14.91 -20.13 -0.90
N GLN A 45 13.71 -20.29 -0.33
CA GLN A 45 12.66 -19.29 -0.38
C GLN A 45 11.99 -19.11 0.98
N ILE A 46 11.68 -17.87 1.33
CA ILE A 46 10.93 -17.55 2.54
C ILE A 46 9.68 -16.77 2.15
N VAL A 47 8.55 -17.08 2.79
CA VAL A 47 7.31 -16.33 2.64
C VAL A 47 6.83 -15.82 4.00
N LEU A 48 6.66 -14.50 4.11
CA LEU A 48 6.33 -13.78 5.33
C LEU A 48 5.13 -12.85 5.10
N PRO A 49 4.39 -12.51 6.15
CA PRO A 49 3.26 -13.35 6.51
C PRO A 49 2.33 -13.64 5.31
N THR A 50 1.91 -14.90 5.14
CA THR A 50 0.97 -15.26 4.06
C THR A 50 -0.05 -16.30 4.51
N PRO A 51 -1.34 -16.14 4.14
CA PRO A 51 -2.34 -17.18 4.29
C PRO A 51 -2.14 -18.25 3.20
N GLY A 52 -1.08 -19.05 3.29
CA GLY A 52 -0.82 -20.30 2.55
C GLY A 52 -0.71 -20.28 1.01
N ILE A 53 -1.36 -19.35 0.30
CA ILE A 53 -1.47 -19.35 -1.17
C ILE A 53 -0.12 -19.13 -1.84
N TRP A 54 0.69 -18.20 -1.34
CA TRP A 54 2.04 -17.99 -1.88
C TRP A 54 2.97 -19.16 -1.57
N GLY A 55 2.90 -19.74 -0.38
CA GLY A 55 3.66 -20.94 -0.02
C GLY A 55 3.32 -22.13 -0.93
N LEU A 56 2.03 -22.37 -1.19
CA LEU A 56 1.61 -23.38 -2.14
C LEU A 56 2.06 -23.05 -3.57
N PHE A 57 1.91 -21.80 -4.00
CA PHE A 57 2.34 -21.37 -5.31
C PHE A 57 3.80 -21.65 -5.56
N LEU A 58 4.67 -21.30 -4.62
CA LEU A 58 6.10 -21.57 -4.73
C LEU A 58 6.41 -23.07 -4.67
N SER A 59 5.69 -23.84 -3.86
CA SER A 59 5.82 -25.32 -3.83
C SER A 59 5.48 -25.93 -5.19
N GLU A 60 4.33 -25.60 -5.79
CA GLU A 60 3.99 -26.12 -7.11
C GLU A 60 4.90 -25.60 -8.21
N ALA A 61 5.27 -24.33 -8.14
CA ALA A 61 6.14 -23.70 -9.12
C ALA A 61 7.55 -24.28 -9.13
N HIS A 62 8.15 -24.50 -7.95
CA HIS A 62 9.59 -24.74 -7.79
C HIS A 62 9.92 -26.12 -7.23
N ILE A 63 9.00 -26.86 -6.62
CA ILE A 63 9.26 -28.26 -6.21
C ILE A 63 8.83 -29.21 -7.32
N LYS A 64 7.61 -29.08 -7.84
CA LYS A 64 7.10 -30.01 -8.88
C LYS A 64 7.83 -29.90 -10.23
N ASN A 65 8.39 -28.73 -10.54
CA ASN A 65 9.12 -28.48 -11.80
C ASN A 65 10.65 -28.48 -11.62
N ALA A 66 11.15 -28.82 -10.42
CA ALA A 66 12.59 -28.85 -10.17
C ALA A 66 13.20 -30.12 -10.76
N ALA A 67 14.41 -29.99 -11.32
CA ALA A 67 15.24 -31.14 -11.66
C ALA A 67 15.75 -31.89 -10.40
N ASP A 68 15.85 -31.17 -9.27
CA ASP A 68 16.30 -31.68 -7.97
C ASP A 68 15.35 -31.13 -6.87
N PRO A 69 14.22 -31.82 -6.62
CA PRO A 69 13.19 -31.35 -5.69
C PRO A 69 13.65 -31.29 -4.22
N ASP A 70 14.55 -32.19 -3.81
CA ASP A 70 15.01 -32.32 -2.42
C ASP A 70 15.89 -31.14 -1.98
N ASN A 71 16.46 -30.43 -2.95
CA ASN A 71 17.29 -29.25 -2.73
C ASN A 71 16.48 -27.95 -2.63
N VAL A 72 15.16 -28.01 -2.87
CA VAL A 72 14.28 -26.85 -2.78
C VAL A 72 13.70 -26.76 -1.36
N LYS A 73 14.13 -25.75 -0.60
CA LYS A 73 13.62 -25.50 0.75
C LYS A 73 12.76 -24.23 0.77
N ILE A 74 11.50 -24.39 1.20
CA ILE A 74 10.53 -23.30 1.34
C ILE A 74 10.11 -23.21 2.80
N VAL A 75 10.27 -22.03 3.41
CA VAL A 75 9.81 -21.74 4.76
C VAL A 75 8.71 -20.68 4.70
N ALA A 76 7.52 -21.01 5.17
CA ALA A 76 6.40 -20.08 5.30
C ALA A 76 6.18 -19.74 6.77
N VAL A 77 6.05 -18.45 7.07
CA VAL A 77 5.80 -17.96 8.42
C VAL A 77 4.51 -17.17 8.42
N ASP A 78 3.66 -17.39 9.41
CA ASP A 78 2.47 -16.58 9.64
C ASP A 78 2.14 -16.54 11.13
N LEU A 79 1.46 -15.47 11.57
CA LEU A 79 0.98 -15.37 12.95
C LEU A 79 -0.13 -16.39 13.23
N GLN A 80 -0.96 -16.67 12.21
CA GLN A 80 -2.03 -17.63 12.25
C GLN A 80 -1.55 -19.03 11.86
N ALA A 81 -2.13 -20.05 12.47
CA ALA A 81 -1.86 -21.43 12.10
C ALA A 81 -2.31 -21.71 10.65
N MET A 82 -1.41 -22.29 9.84
CA MET A 82 -1.69 -22.66 8.46
C MET A 82 -2.03 -24.14 8.32
N ALA A 83 -2.89 -24.47 7.35
CA ALA A 83 -3.10 -25.87 6.97
C ALA A 83 -1.81 -26.45 6.35
N PRO A 84 -1.45 -27.72 6.63
CA PRO A 84 -0.22 -28.35 6.13
C PRO A 84 0.01 -28.16 4.62
N LEU A 85 1.19 -27.71 4.23
CA LEU A 85 1.57 -27.50 2.83
C LEU A 85 2.63 -28.54 2.40
N PRO A 86 2.38 -29.36 1.36
CA PRO A 86 3.39 -30.30 0.89
C PRO A 86 4.69 -29.60 0.45
N GLY A 87 5.82 -30.04 0.98
CA GLY A 87 7.15 -29.49 0.66
C GLY A 87 7.43 -28.10 1.24
N VAL A 88 6.59 -27.59 2.14
CA VAL A 88 6.77 -26.29 2.79
C VAL A 88 6.88 -26.47 4.30
N VAL A 89 7.97 -25.99 4.87
CA VAL A 89 8.12 -25.86 6.32
C VAL A 89 7.27 -24.68 6.78
N GLN A 90 6.39 -24.91 7.75
CA GLN A 90 5.48 -23.90 8.27
C GLN A 90 5.84 -23.55 9.70
N ILE A 91 6.07 -22.26 9.96
CA ILE A 91 6.36 -21.73 11.29
C ILE A 91 5.18 -20.83 11.67
N GLN A 92 4.57 -21.12 12.81
CA GLN A 92 3.63 -20.18 13.41
C GLN A 92 4.42 -19.23 14.32
N GLY A 93 4.47 -17.95 13.96
CA GLY A 93 5.32 -17.00 14.66
C GLY A 93 5.08 -15.56 14.25
N ASP A 94 5.48 -14.66 15.15
CA ASP A 94 5.45 -13.23 14.91
C ASP A 94 6.78 -12.79 14.32
N ILE A 95 6.73 -12.21 13.12
CA ILE A 95 7.93 -11.78 12.38
C ILE A 95 8.68 -10.63 13.07
N THR A 96 8.07 -9.96 14.05
CA THR A 96 8.74 -8.94 14.85
C THR A 96 9.61 -9.54 15.96
N LYS A 97 9.41 -10.83 16.28
CA LYS A 97 10.11 -11.48 17.40
C LYS A 97 11.43 -12.11 16.97
N PRO A 98 12.49 -11.98 17.79
CA PRO A 98 13.78 -12.60 17.50
C PRO A 98 13.67 -14.14 17.49
N THR A 99 12.81 -14.73 18.30
CA THR A 99 12.62 -16.19 18.34
C THR A 99 12.20 -16.76 16.98
N THR A 100 11.29 -16.08 16.29
CA THR A 100 10.83 -16.46 14.95
C THR A 100 11.95 -16.33 13.91
N ALA A 101 12.75 -15.26 13.97
CA ALA A 101 13.93 -15.11 13.10
C ALA A 101 14.93 -16.27 13.29
N HIS A 102 15.25 -16.64 14.53
CA HIS A 102 16.12 -17.79 14.82
C HIS A 102 15.54 -19.10 14.30
N SER A 103 14.24 -19.34 14.46
CA SER A 103 13.59 -20.54 13.90
C SER A 103 13.74 -20.61 12.38
N ILE A 104 13.53 -19.50 11.66
CA ILE A 104 13.71 -19.44 10.21
C ILE A 104 15.15 -19.79 9.84
N ILE A 105 16.14 -19.16 10.49
CA ILE A 105 17.58 -19.37 10.22
C ILE A 105 17.96 -20.84 10.42
N ASN A 106 17.48 -21.46 11.51
CA ASN A 106 17.78 -22.85 11.83
C ASN A 106 17.31 -23.82 10.72
N HIS A 107 16.17 -23.54 10.07
CA HIS A 107 15.66 -24.37 8.97
C HIS A 107 16.50 -24.32 7.69
N PHE A 108 17.33 -23.29 7.51
CA PHE A 108 18.24 -23.20 6.36
C PHE A 108 19.62 -23.79 6.61
N GLU A 109 19.90 -24.34 7.80
CA GLU A 109 21.14 -25.07 8.14
C GLU A 109 22.40 -24.25 7.77
N GLY A 110 22.43 -22.98 8.16
CA GLY A 110 23.56 -22.07 7.87
C GLY A 110 23.59 -21.51 6.45
N ASN A 111 22.66 -21.90 5.58
CA ASN A 111 22.52 -21.30 4.25
C ASN A 111 21.59 -20.09 4.27
N LYS A 112 21.71 -19.26 3.23
CA LYS A 112 20.84 -18.10 3.01
C LYS A 112 19.77 -18.37 1.95
N ALA A 113 18.64 -17.69 2.07
CA ALA A 113 17.57 -17.65 1.08
C ALA A 113 17.99 -16.81 -0.13
N GLN A 114 17.47 -17.17 -1.30
CA GLN A 114 17.68 -16.45 -2.56
C GLN A 114 16.51 -15.52 -2.90
N LEU A 115 15.32 -15.85 -2.38
CA LEU A 115 14.10 -15.06 -2.52
C LEU A 115 13.38 -14.98 -1.19
N VAL A 116 12.98 -13.78 -0.80
CA VAL A 116 12.03 -13.56 0.28
C VAL A 116 10.80 -12.85 -0.29
N VAL A 117 9.61 -13.37 0.00
CA VAL A 117 8.33 -12.80 -0.43
C VAL A 117 7.54 -12.37 0.80
N CYS A 118 7.09 -11.12 0.84
CA CYS A 118 6.22 -10.60 1.89
C CYS A 118 4.83 -10.28 1.32
N ASP A 119 3.79 -11.05 1.68
CA ASP A 119 2.41 -10.79 1.22
C ASP A 119 1.52 -10.18 2.33
N GLY A 120 2.13 -9.82 3.45
CA GLY A 120 1.47 -9.24 4.60
C GLY A 120 0.72 -7.96 4.27
N ALA A 121 -0.51 -7.87 4.74
CA ALA A 121 -1.28 -6.63 4.78
C ALA A 121 -2.05 -6.58 6.10
N PRO A 122 -2.07 -5.42 6.78
CA PRO A 122 -2.95 -5.24 7.94
C PRO A 122 -4.41 -5.24 7.51
N ASP A 123 -5.30 -5.43 8.49
CA ASP A 123 -6.72 -5.19 8.29
C ASP A 123 -6.93 -3.70 7.96
N VAL A 124 -7.62 -3.44 6.85
CA VAL A 124 -7.81 -2.08 6.33
C VAL A 124 -8.84 -1.37 7.21
N THR A 125 -8.44 -0.29 7.86
CA THR A 125 -9.30 0.53 8.72
C THR A 125 -10.17 1.49 7.91
N GLY A 126 -9.74 1.82 6.69
CA GLY A 126 -10.38 2.82 5.82
C GLY A 126 -9.74 4.20 5.97
N LEU A 127 -8.87 4.40 6.96
CA LEU A 127 -8.01 5.57 7.09
C LEU A 127 -6.72 5.30 6.33
N HIS A 128 -6.64 5.78 5.08
CA HIS A 128 -5.56 5.42 4.16
C HIS A 128 -4.16 5.73 4.70
N ASP A 129 -3.97 6.87 5.37
CA ASP A 129 -2.68 7.25 5.95
C ASP A 129 -2.23 6.28 7.05
N LEU A 130 -3.17 5.84 7.90
CA LEU A 130 -2.90 4.86 8.96
C LEU A 130 -2.63 3.47 8.37
N ASP A 131 -3.43 3.05 7.38
CA ASP A 131 -3.26 1.76 6.71
C ASP A 131 -1.91 1.67 5.97
N GLU A 132 -1.47 2.76 5.34
CA GLU A 132 -0.15 2.90 4.71
C GLU A 132 0.96 2.80 5.76
N TYR A 133 0.83 3.53 6.87
CA TYR A 133 1.81 3.49 7.96
C TYR A 133 1.97 2.09 8.55
N ILE A 134 0.88 1.44 8.94
CA ILE A 134 0.92 0.10 9.57
C ILE A 134 1.52 -0.92 8.60
N GLN A 135 1.20 -0.83 7.31
CA GLN A 135 1.78 -1.74 6.33
C GLN A 135 3.27 -1.47 6.10
N ALA A 136 3.71 -0.21 6.10
CA ALA A 136 5.12 0.13 6.04
C ALA A 136 5.90 -0.45 7.24
N GLN A 137 5.32 -0.41 8.45
CA GLN A 137 5.89 -1.05 9.64
C GLN A 137 6.04 -2.57 9.46
N LEU A 138 4.99 -3.23 8.96
CA LEU A 138 5.02 -4.67 8.68
C LEU A 138 6.09 -5.03 7.63
N LEU A 139 6.23 -4.19 6.61
CA LEU A 139 7.24 -4.36 5.57
C LEU A 139 8.65 -4.22 6.12
N LEU A 140 8.89 -3.27 7.02
CA LEU A 140 10.19 -3.09 7.65
C LEU A 140 10.54 -4.21 8.63
N ALA A 141 9.57 -4.74 9.37
CA ALA A 141 9.78 -5.96 10.14
C ALA A 141 10.19 -7.14 9.23
N ALA A 142 9.52 -7.29 8.08
CA ALA A 142 9.89 -8.30 7.09
C ALA A 142 11.27 -8.04 6.46
N LEU A 143 11.62 -6.78 6.19
CA LEU A 143 12.95 -6.39 5.69
C LEU A 143 14.02 -6.70 6.73
N ASN A 144 13.76 -6.48 8.03
CA ASN A 144 14.69 -6.79 9.08
C ASN A 144 15.08 -8.28 9.07
N ILE A 145 14.09 -9.19 9.08
CA ILE A 145 14.36 -10.62 8.90
C ILE A 145 15.11 -10.89 7.60
N THR A 146 14.68 -10.25 6.50
CA THR A 146 15.32 -10.39 5.18
C THR A 146 16.82 -10.12 5.27
N THR A 147 17.26 -9.14 6.04
CA THR A 147 18.69 -8.83 6.18
C THR A 147 19.51 -9.98 6.81
N HIS A 148 18.91 -10.76 7.71
CA HIS A 148 19.54 -11.92 8.33
C HIS A 148 19.60 -13.12 7.39
N VAL A 149 18.52 -13.34 6.62
CA VAL A 149 18.30 -14.60 5.90
C VAL A 149 18.62 -14.53 4.40
N LEU A 150 18.63 -13.35 3.78
CA LEU A 150 18.80 -13.20 2.33
C LEU A 150 20.28 -13.18 1.95
N THR A 151 20.63 -13.91 0.89
CA THR A 151 21.98 -13.92 0.31
C THR A 151 22.27 -12.63 -0.45
N THR A 152 23.53 -12.20 -0.47
CA THR A 152 23.98 -11.12 -1.36
C THR A 152 23.62 -11.46 -2.80
N GLY A 153 23.08 -10.49 -3.54
CA GLY A 153 22.52 -10.68 -4.87
C GLY A 153 21.08 -11.22 -4.90
N GLY A 154 20.51 -11.57 -3.74
CA GLY A 154 19.16 -12.10 -3.60
C GLY A 154 18.05 -11.10 -3.95
N THR A 155 16.83 -11.61 -4.05
CA THR A 155 15.63 -10.82 -4.38
C THR A 155 14.66 -10.77 -3.21
N PHE A 156 14.08 -9.61 -2.95
CA PHE A 156 13.01 -9.39 -1.99
C PHE A 156 11.79 -8.84 -2.72
N VAL A 157 10.63 -9.43 -2.48
CA VAL A 157 9.36 -8.99 -3.07
C VAL A 157 8.40 -8.75 -1.93
N ALA A 158 7.69 -7.63 -1.94
CA ALA A 158 6.73 -7.36 -0.90
C ALA A 158 5.49 -6.63 -1.38
N LYS A 159 4.35 -6.89 -0.74
CA LYS A 159 3.13 -6.11 -0.91
C LYS A 159 3.30 -4.75 -0.24
N ILE A 160 2.85 -3.71 -0.94
CA ILE A 160 2.85 -2.32 -0.49
C ILE A 160 1.53 -1.65 -0.87
N PHE A 161 1.18 -0.59 -0.16
CA PHE A 161 0.12 0.35 -0.43
C PHE A 161 0.83 1.58 -0.93
N ARG A 162 0.66 1.83 -2.22
CA ARG A 162 1.31 2.94 -2.90
C ARG A 162 0.50 4.22 -2.65
N GLY A 163 0.58 4.71 -1.42
CA GLY A 163 -0.02 5.98 -1.01
C GLY A 163 0.94 7.15 -1.18
N LYS A 164 0.80 8.18 -0.35
CA LYS A 164 1.50 9.46 -0.53
C LYS A 164 2.98 9.37 -0.13
N ASP A 165 3.28 8.60 0.91
CA ASP A 165 4.61 8.57 1.55
C ASP A 165 5.50 7.40 1.10
N VAL A 166 5.11 6.72 0.01
CA VAL A 166 5.84 5.58 -0.54
C VAL A 166 7.29 5.89 -0.94
N THR A 167 7.63 7.17 -1.17
CA THR A 167 8.99 7.60 -1.53
C THR A 167 9.99 7.31 -0.41
N LEU A 168 9.61 7.51 0.85
CA LEU A 168 10.47 7.20 2.00
C LEU A 168 10.81 5.71 2.03
N LEU A 169 9.79 4.87 1.84
CA LEU A 169 9.96 3.42 1.79
C LEU A 169 10.91 3.00 0.65
N TYR A 170 10.80 3.62 -0.52
CA TYR A 170 11.74 3.34 -1.63
C TYR A 170 13.17 3.77 -1.31
N ALA A 171 13.36 4.89 -0.63
CA ALA A 171 14.68 5.33 -0.21
C ALA A 171 15.30 4.31 0.77
N GLN A 172 14.53 3.84 1.76
CA GLN A 172 14.95 2.81 2.70
C GLN A 172 15.32 1.49 2.01
N LEU A 173 14.50 1.03 1.05
CA LEU A 173 14.80 -0.18 0.29
C LEU A 173 16.05 -0.02 -0.60
N LYS A 174 16.28 1.16 -1.19
CA LYS A 174 17.47 1.42 -2.00
C LYS A 174 18.79 1.40 -1.22
N LEU A 175 18.75 1.51 0.11
CA LEU A 175 19.96 1.34 0.94
C LEU A 175 20.47 -0.11 0.93
N PHE A 176 19.56 -1.08 0.76
CA PHE A 176 19.86 -2.51 0.82
C PHE A 176 19.81 -3.21 -0.52
N PHE A 177 19.25 -2.58 -1.56
CA PHE A 177 19.04 -3.18 -2.87
C PHE A 177 19.41 -2.22 -3.98
N LYS A 178 20.17 -2.71 -4.96
CA LYS A 178 20.58 -1.90 -6.10
C LYS A 178 19.42 -1.52 -7.03
N TYR A 179 18.46 -2.44 -7.23
CA TYR A 179 17.30 -2.20 -8.08
C TYR A 179 16.02 -2.36 -7.29
N VAL A 180 15.25 -1.27 -7.18
CA VAL A 180 13.92 -1.26 -6.56
C VAL A 180 12.91 -0.85 -7.61
N SER A 181 11.92 -1.69 -7.86
CA SER A 181 10.88 -1.46 -8.87
C SER A 181 9.49 -1.81 -8.33
N VAL A 182 8.45 -1.26 -8.95
CA VAL A 182 7.06 -1.46 -8.52
C VAL A 182 6.31 -2.22 -9.59
N ALA A 183 5.65 -3.29 -9.17
CA ALA A 183 4.81 -4.14 -9.97
C ALA A 183 3.36 -4.03 -9.48
N LYS A 184 2.45 -3.54 -10.34
CA LYS A 184 1.01 -3.63 -10.10
C LYS A 184 0.44 -4.76 -10.96
N PRO A 185 0.13 -5.93 -10.38
CA PRO A 185 -0.41 -7.04 -11.14
C PRO A 185 -1.80 -6.68 -11.70
N ARG A 186 -2.12 -7.12 -12.92
CA ARG A 186 -3.43 -6.88 -13.57
C ARG A 186 -4.60 -7.47 -12.76
N SER A 187 -4.33 -8.45 -11.92
CA SER A 187 -5.30 -9.06 -11.00
C SER A 187 -5.60 -8.19 -9.77
N SER A 188 -4.81 -7.13 -9.52
CA SER A 188 -5.13 -6.08 -8.55
C SER A 188 -6.08 -5.06 -9.16
N ARG A 189 -7.04 -4.55 -8.37
CA ARG A 189 -7.97 -3.51 -8.83
C ARG A 189 -7.19 -2.22 -9.09
N ASN A 190 -7.50 -1.50 -10.17
CA ASN A 190 -6.83 -0.24 -10.46
C ASN A 190 -7.03 0.80 -9.34
N SER A 191 -8.22 0.83 -8.74
CA SER A 191 -8.57 1.69 -7.60
C SER A 191 -7.93 1.29 -6.28
N SER A 192 -7.30 0.12 -6.18
CA SER A 192 -6.62 -0.30 -4.96
C SER A 192 -5.23 0.33 -4.88
N LEU A 193 -4.83 0.75 -3.68
CA LEU A 193 -3.45 1.16 -3.38
C LEU A 193 -2.46 -0.02 -3.44
N GLU A 194 -2.97 -1.26 -3.39
CA GLU A 194 -2.17 -2.49 -3.42
C GLU A 194 -1.32 -2.60 -4.68
N SER A 195 -0.01 -2.60 -4.46
CA SER A 195 1.05 -2.85 -5.42
C SER A 195 2.08 -3.79 -4.78
N PHE A 196 3.04 -4.25 -5.57
CA PHE A 196 4.17 -5.02 -5.06
C PHE A 196 5.46 -4.29 -5.36
N VAL A 197 6.36 -4.21 -4.39
CA VAL A 197 7.74 -3.79 -4.62
C VAL A 197 8.59 -5.02 -4.92
N VAL A 198 9.47 -4.90 -5.90
CA VAL A 198 10.43 -5.92 -6.33
C VAL A 198 11.82 -5.31 -6.20
N CYS A 199 12.54 -5.79 -5.20
CA CYS A 199 13.89 -5.40 -4.84
C CYS A 199 14.88 -6.50 -5.27
N ARG A 200 15.86 -6.15 -6.10
CA ARG A 200 16.85 -7.08 -6.65
C ARG A 200 18.27 -6.64 -6.31
N GLU A 201 19.17 -7.61 -6.37
CA GLU A 201 20.59 -7.44 -6.02
C GLU A 201 20.75 -6.90 -4.60
N TYR A 202 20.38 -7.73 -3.61
CA TYR A 202 20.63 -7.42 -2.20
C TYR A 202 22.12 -7.12 -1.97
N GLN A 203 22.39 -5.91 -1.51
CA GLN A 203 23.71 -5.35 -1.26
C GLN A 203 23.61 -4.50 0.01
N PRO A 204 23.80 -5.10 1.19
CA PRO A 204 23.79 -4.34 2.44
C PRO A 204 24.97 -3.35 2.46
N PRO A 205 24.83 -2.22 3.17
CA PRO A 205 25.93 -1.27 3.36
C PRO A 205 27.18 -1.92 3.95
N GLN A 206 28.36 -1.42 3.60
CA GLN A 206 29.61 -1.95 4.13
C GLN A 206 29.66 -1.79 5.65
N GLY A 207 29.94 -2.89 6.36
CA GLY A 207 29.96 -2.91 7.83
C GLY A 207 28.58 -3.01 8.48
N TYR A 208 27.49 -3.16 7.71
CA TYR A 208 26.17 -3.45 8.26
C TYR A 208 26.11 -4.86 8.83
N ILE A 209 25.80 -4.95 10.12
CA ILE A 209 25.58 -6.21 10.82
C ILE A 209 24.08 -6.31 11.14
N PRO A 210 23.33 -7.25 10.54
CA PRO A 210 21.92 -7.47 10.85
C PRO A 210 21.69 -7.62 12.35
N THR A 211 20.75 -6.86 12.90
CA THR A 211 20.37 -6.93 14.32
C THR A 211 18.85 -6.82 14.49
N MET A 212 18.28 -7.70 15.31
CA MET A 212 16.86 -7.65 15.68
C MET A 212 16.56 -6.57 16.73
N VAL A 213 17.59 -5.90 17.23
CA VAL A 213 17.52 -4.88 18.29
C VAL A 213 17.12 -3.50 17.74
N ASN A 214 17.36 -3.25 16.45
CA ASN A 214 17.06 -1.98 15.78
C ASN A 214 15.90 -2.17 14.78
N PRO A 215 14.63 -2.04 15.20
CA PRO A 215 13.54 -2.00 14.24
C PRO A 215 13.74 -0.80 13.32
N LEU A 216 13.74 -1.05 12.01
CA LEU A 216 14.02 -0.06 10.96
C LEU A 216 13.07 1.15 10.96
N LEU A 217 12.00 1.11 11.77
CA LEU A 217 11.24 2.27 12.20
C LEU A 217 11.07 2.25 13.72
N ASP A 218 11.44 3.38 14.32
CA ASP A 218 11.39 3.70 15.75
C ASP A 218 9.97 3.59 16.30
N LEU A 219 9.71 2.66 17.24
CA LEU A 219 8.51 2.71 18.09
C LEU A 219 8.63 2.13 19.51
N SER A 220 9.77 1.58 19.95
CA SER A 220 9.95 1.25 21.38
C SER A 220 11.42 0.99 21.72
N TYR A 221 12.05 1.94 22.43
CA TYR A 221 13.39 1.81 22.97
C TYR A 221 13.39 0.98 24.26
N GLU A 222 13.50 -0.33 24.14
CA GLU A 222 14.05 -1.18 25.23
C GLU A 222 15.51 -1.59 24.95
N ALA A 223 15.96 -1.42 23.71
CA ALA A 223 17.34 -1.62 23.30
C ALA A 223 18.26 -0.56 23.92
N SER A 224 19.31 -0.98 24.61
CA SER A 224 20.34 -0.03 25.02
C SER A 224 21.05 0.48 23.76
N TRP A 225 20.94 1.78 23.47
CA TRP A 225 21.68 2.44 22.39
C TRP A 225 23.21 2.24 22.48
N GLN A 226 23.68 1.77 23.62
CA GLN A 226 25.06 1.44 23.92
C GLN A 226 25.53 0.16 23.21
N GLU A 227 24.63 -0.74 22.82
CA GLU A 227 24.95 -2.00 22.12
C GLU A 227 25.13 -1.84 20.60
N LEU A 228 24.72 -0.70 20.02
CA LEU A 228 24.80 -0.47 18.57
C LEU A 228 26.12 0.24 18.21
N GLU A 229 26.86 -0.34 17.26
CA GLU A 229 28.14 0.20 16.77
C GLU A 229 28.10 0.56 15.28
N GLY A 230 28.93 1.53 14.88
CA GLY A 230 29.14 1.91 13.47
C GLY A 230 27.86 2.35 12.76
N ILE A 231 27.58 1.75 11.59
CA ILE A 231 26.44 2.12 10.73
C ILE A 231 25.08 1.79 11.37
N ASN A 232 25.04 0.85 12.32
CA ASN A 232 23.82 0.47 13.02
C ASN A 232 23.35 1.51 14.05
N ARG A 233 24.21 2.47 14.42
CA ARG A 233 23.90 3.56 15.37
C ARG A 233 23.45 4.84 14.68
N VAL A 234 23.64 4.96 13.37
CA VAL A 234 23.34 6.19 12.64
C VAL A 234 21.86 6.23 12.32
N ILE A 235 21.12 7.10 13.02
CA ILE A 235 19.78 7.51 12.58
C ILE A 235 19.99 8.40 11.35
N VAL A 236 19.58 7.92 10.18
CA VAL A 236 19.55 8.77 8.98
C VAL A 236 18.54 9.89 9.26
N PRO A 237 18.96 11.17 9.29
CA PRO A 237 18.03 12.25 9.57
C PRO A 237 16.95 12.23 8.48
N PHE A 238 15.69 12.19 8.89
CA PHE A 238 14.59 12.43 7.96
C PHE A 238 14.62 13.91 7.59
N ILE A 239 15.19 14.19 6.41
CA ILE A 239 15.15 15.53 5.83
C ILE A 239 13.90 15.56 4.96
N ALA A 240 12.83 16.16 5.48
CA ALA A 240 11.69 16.54 4.66
C ALA A 240 12.18 17.56 3.62
N CYS A 241 12.36 17.13 2.37
CA CYS A 241 12.64 18.05 1.27
C CYS A 241 11.32 18.69 0.83
N GLY A 242 11.03 19.86 1.38
CA GLY A 242 9.81 20.62 1.11
C GLY A 242 9.54 21.58 2.26
N ASP A 243 9.00 22.74 1.95
CA ASP A 243 8.51 23.64 2.98
C ASP A 243 7.21 23.06 3.58
N LEU A 244 7.15 22.87 4.90
CA LEU A 244 5.93 22.41 5.59
C LEU A 244 4.75 23.36 5.42
N SER A 245 5.01 24.60 4.97
CA SER A 245 4.00 25.58 4.60
C SER A 245 3.64 25.58 3.10
N ALA A 246 4.26 24.71 2.30
CA ALA A 246 3.97 24.61 0.86
C ALA A 246 2.55 24.09 0.58
N TYR A 247 2.09 24.38 -0.64
CA TYR A 247 0.81 23.93 -1.15
C TYR A 247 0.76 22.40 -1.29
N ASP A 248 -0.19 21.78 -0.59
CA ASP A 248 -0.58 20.38 -0.63
C ASP A 248 -1.46 20.13 -1.84
N SER A 249 -1.07 19.21 -2.72
CA SER A 249 -1.81 18.92 -3.95
C SER A 249 -3.26 18.45 -3.72
N ASP A 250 -3.59 17.97 -2.53
CA ASP A 250 -4.93 17.45 -2.19
C ASP A 250 -5.78 18.45 -1.40
N LYS A 251 -5.26 19.64 -1.09
CA LYS A 251 -6.04 20.72 -0.48
C LYS A 251 -6.52 21.72 -1.52
N THR A 252 -7.71 22.24 -1.28
CA THR A 252 -8.19 23.41 -2.02
C THR A 252 -7.74 24.66 -1.28
N TYR A 253 -7.11 25.58 -2.01
CA TYR A 253 -6.60 26.83 -1.46
C TYR A 253 -7.47 28.01 -1.91
N PRO A 254 -7.46 29.12 -1.15
CA PRO A 254 -8.02 30.38 -1.63
C PRO A 254 -7.42 30.74 -3.00
N LEU A 255 -8.27 31.21 -3.91
CA LEU A 255 -7.87 31.60 -5.27
C LEU A 255 -6.88 32.77 -5.29
N GLN A 256 -6.87 33.56 -4.22
CA GLN A 256 -5.90 34.62 -3.99
C GLN A 256 -4.80 34.09 -3.08
N ILE A 257 -3.61 33.91 -3.66
CA ILE A 257 -2.40 33.57 -2.93
C ILE A 257 -1.71 34.89 -2.56
N ASP A 258 -1.21 35.02 -1.33
CA ASP A 258 -0.50 36.22 -0.87
C ASP A 258 0.63 36.59 -1.86
N GLY A 259 0.59 37.82 -2.38
CA GLY A 259 1.57 38.32 -3.36
C GLY A 259 1.26 38.02 -4.83
N SER A 260 0.18 37.31 -5.15
CA SER A 260 -0.32 37.14 -6.53
C SER A 260 -1.35 38.20 -6.90
N SER A 261 -1.45 38.53 -8.20
CA SER A 261 -2.50 39.38 -8.73
C SER A 261 -3.88 38.77 -8.50
N GLU A 262 -4.90 39.61 -8.32
CA GLU A 262 -6.28 39.18 -8.09
C GLU A 262 -6.72 38.14 -9.14
N TYR A 263 -7.27 37.01 -8.68
CA TYR A 263 -7.70 35.94 -9.58
C TYR A 263 -8.77 36.45 -10.56
N GLU A 264 -8.44 36.51 -11.85
CA GLU A 264 -9.37 36.84 -12.92
C GLU A 264 -9.99 35.54 -13.47
N TYR A 265 -11.28 35.33 -13.20
CA TYR A 265 -12.00 34.21 -13.79
C TYR A 265 -12.05 34.34 -15.31
N ARG A 266 -11.49 33.36 -16.02
CA ARG A 266 -11.61 33.24 -17.47
C ARG A 266 -12.57 32.11 -17.82
N PRO A 267 -13.54 32.34 -18.71
CA PRO A 267 -14.43 31.27 -19.13
C PRO A 267 -13.61 30.18 -19.84
N PRO A 268 -13.97 28.89 -19.66
CA PRO A 268 -13.30 27.81 -20.35
C PRO A 268 -13.43 27.97 -21.87
N CYS A 269 -12.34 27.73 -22.61
CA CYS A 269 -12.34 27.84 -24.08
C CYS A 269 -13.36 26.92 -24.75
N GLN A 270 -13.77 25.85 -24.07
CA GLN A 270 -14.81 24.94 -24.52
C GLN A 270 -15.76 24.65 -23.36
N ALA A 271 -17.04 24.99 -23.56
CA ALA A 271 -18.08 24.65 -22.60
C ALA A 271 -18.22 23.13 -22.50
N PRO A 272 -18.57 22.58 -21.32
CA PRO A 272 -18.93 21.17 -21.19
C PRO A 272 -20.02 20.81 -22.20
N ILE A 273 -19.77 19.78 -23.00
CA ILE A 273 -20.66 19.34 -24.09
C ILE A 273 -22.03 18.89 -23.52
N SER A 274 -22.04 18.46 -22.26
CA SER A 274 -23.23 18.30 -21.42
C SER A 274 -22.83 18.34 -19.93
N PRO A 275 -23.67 18.90 -19.03
CA PRO A 275 -23.42 18.78 -17.61
C PRO A 275 -23.60 17.31 -17.18
N PRO A 276 -22.69 16.75 -16.36
CA PRO A 276 -22.77 15.35 -15.91
C PRO A 276 -24.02 15.05 -15.07
N TYR A 277 -24.70 16.08 -14.56
CA TYR A 277 -25.94 15.98 -13.80
C TYR A 277 -27.21 16.26 -14.64
N SER A 278 -27.09 16.42 -15.96
CA SER A 278 -28.22 16.73 -16.85
C SER A 278 -29.30 15.63 -16.81
N GLU A 279 -28.90 14.36 -16.83
CA GLU A 279 -29.82 13.23 -16.68
C GLU A 279 -30.52 13.23 -15.32
N ALA A 280 -29.79 13.49 -14.24
CA ALA A 280 -30.36 13.55 -12.89
C ALA A 280 -31.40 14.68 -12.74
N LEU A 281 -31.15 15.85 -13.36
CA LEU A 281 -32.12 16.93 -13.40
C LEU A 281 -33.35 16.59 -14.24
N ALA A 282 -33.19 15.89 -15.37
CA ALA A 282 -34.30 15.42 -16.20
C ALA A 282 -35.18 14.41 -15.45
N MET A 283 -34.56 13.44 -14.77
CA MET A 283 -35.26 12.46 -13.92
C MET A 283 -36.01 13.15 -12.77
N LYS A 284 -35.40 14.15 -12.12
CA LYS A 284 -36.04 14.92 -11.05
C LYS A 284 -37.22 15.76 -11.55
N ARG A 285 -37.15 16.31 -12.76
CA ARG A 285 -38.27 17.01 -13.43
C ARG A 285 -39.42 16.06 -13.78
N GLN A 286 -39.11 14.86 -14.27
CA GLN A 286 -40.13 13.84 -14.56
C GLN A 286 -40.84 13.37 -13.27
N GLN A 287 -40.10 13.16 -12.18
CA GLN A 287 -40.66 12.78 -10.87
C GLN A 287 -41.54 13.88 -10.23
N SER A 288 -41.24 15.15 -10.47
CA SER A 288 -42.05 16.26 -9.98
C SER A 288 -43.33 16.46 -10.81
N GLN A 289 -43.31 16.15 -12.11
CA GLN A 289 -44.50 16.14 -12.95
C GLN A 289 -45.45 14.97 -12.63
N SER A 290 -44.93 13.80 -12.25
CA SER A 290 -45.75 12.63 -11.89
C SER A 290 -46.39 12.71 -10.50
N SER A 291 -45.92 13.60 -9.62
CA SER A 291 -46.36 13.70 -8.22
C SER A 291 -47.28 14.88 -7.91
N GLY A 292 -47.65 15.69 -8.93
CA GLY A 292 -48.63 16.78 -8.80
C GLY A 292 -48.27 17.90 -7.82
N LYS A 293 -47.04 17.92 -7.28
CA LYS A 293 -46.57 18.96 -6.36
C LYS A 293 -45.86 20.08 -7.16
N PRO A 294 -46.12 21.36 -6.85
CA PRO A 294 -45.44 22.47 -7.52
C PRO A 294 -43.94 22.37 -7.29
N SER A 295 -43.16 22.67 -8.34
CA SER A 295 -41.70 22.68 -8.28
C SER A 295 -41.21 23.63 -7.18
N PRO A 296 -40.18 23.26 -6.39
CA PRO A 296 -39.64 24.16 -5.39
C PRO A 296 -39.07 25.40 -6.07
N ILE A 297 -39.48 26.56 -5.58
CA ILE A 297 -38.98 27.88 -5.97
C ILE A 297 -37.45 27.86 -5.84
N LEU A 298 -36.74 28.07 -6.94
CA LEU A 298 -35.29 28.26 -6.92
C LEU A 298 -34.95 29.46 -6.05
N CYS A 299 -34.00 29.29 -5.13
CA CYS A 299 -33.41 30.40 -4.37
C CYS A 299 -32.86 31.47 -5.34
N PRO A 300 -33.12 32.77 -5.08
CA PRO A 300 -32.64 33.85 -5.95
C PRO A 300 -31.11 33.91 -5.88
N GLY A 301 -30.48 33.61 -7.01
CA GLY A 301 -29.01 33.50 -7.12
C GLY A 301 -28.56 32.69 -8.34
N GLN A 302 -29.46 31.92 -8.97
CA GLN A 302 -29.17 31.30 -10.25
C GLN A 302 -29.57 32.21 -11.41
N ILE A 303 -28.56 32.62 -12.16
CA ILE A 303 -28.66 33.32 -13.44
C ILE A 303 -29.50 32.45 -14.40
N SER A 304 -30.66 32.96 -14.82
CA SER A 304 -31.45 32.37 -15.90
C SER A 304 -31.09 33.07 -17.22
N PHE A 305 -30.75 32.27 -18.22
CA PHE A 305 -30.43 32.72 -19.56
C PHE A 305 -31.69 32.61 -20.43
N ASP A 306 -32.45 33.70 -20.53
CA ASP A 306 -33.48 33.82 -21.56
C ASP A 306 -32.90 34.58 -22.75
N GLY A 307 -33.16 34.05 -23.95
CA GLY A 307 -32.46 34.36 -25.18
C GLY A 307 -32.18 35.85 -25.39
N GLY A 308 -30.89 36.20 -25.38
CA GLY A 308 -30.34 37.34 -26.08
C GLY A 308 -30.72 38.72 -25.56
N THR A 309 -30.33 39.08 -24.32
CA THR A 309 -29.74 40.39 -23.93
C THR A 309 -29.63 40.48 -22.39
N TRP A 310 -28.53 41.03 -21.89
CA TRP A 310 -28.33 41.30 -20.46
C TRP A 310 -28.82 42.72 -20.14
N ASN A 311 -29.94 42.86 -19.43
CA ASN A 311 -30.35 44.15 -18.88
C ASN A 311 -29.96 44.24 -17.40
N THR A 312 -29.11 45.20 -17.06
CA THR A 312 -28.84 45.63 -15.69
C THR A 312 -29.90 46.64 -15.24
N MET A 313 -30.55 46.40 -14.10
CA MET A 313 -31.26 47.48 -13.39
C MET A 313 -31.29 47.31 -11.86
N GLN A 314 -30.37 48.05 -11.23
CA GLN A 314 -30.49 48.91 -10.04
C GLN A 314 -31.23 48.47 -8.74
N ARG A 315 -30.42 48.57 -7.67
CA ARG A 315 -30.62 49.20 -6.34
C ARG A 315 -31.57 48.56 -5.31
N TYR A 316 -30.96 48.07 -4.23
CA TYR A 316 -31.52 47.99 -2.87
C TYR A 316 -31.61 49.38 -2.23
N PRO A 317 -32.65 49.68 -1.41
CA PRO A 317 -32.51 50.56 -0.26
C PRO A 317 -32.32 49.73 1.02
N GLU A 318 -31.44 50.27 1.86
CA GLU A 318 -30.99 49.77 3.16
C GLU A 318 -32.14 49.44 4.12
N ARG A 319 -31.93 48.42 4.98
CA ARG A 319 -32.63 48.33 6.26
C ARG A 319 -31.65 47.94 7.36
N ARG A 320 -31.18 48.97 8.10
CA ARG A 320 -30.57 48.84 9.43
C ARG A 320 -31.55 48.12 10.36
N GLN A 321 -31.07 47.11 11.10
CA GLN A 321 -31.60 46.80 12.43
C GLN A 321 -30.46 46.36 13.35
N SER A 322 -30.39 47.06 14.47
CA SER A 322 -29.42 46.97 15.56
C SER A 322 -29.58 45.69 16.37
N LEU A 323 -28.47 45.01 16.66
CA LEU A 323 -28.39 44.02 17.74
C LEU A 323 -27.66 44.63 18.93
N LYS A 324 -28.41 44.84 20.01
CA LYS A 324 -27.89 45.07 21.37
C LYS A 324 -27.40 43.74 21.93
N SER A 325 -26.23 43.76 22.56
CA SER A 325 -25.67 42.68 23.39
C SER A 325 -26.27 42.67 24.80
N PRO A 326 -26.31 41.50 25.48
CA PRO A 326 -26.41 41.47 26.93
C PRO A 326 -25.48 40.41 27.58
N PRO A 327 -25.47 40.34 28.92
CA PRO A 327 -24.85 41.24 29.87
C PRO A 327 -23.40 40.84 30.25
#